data_AF-A0AAX3MYV5-F1
#
_entry.id   AF-A0AAX3MYV5-F1
#
_cell.length_a   1.000
_cell.length_b   1.000
_cell.length_c   1.000
_cell.angle_alpha   90.00
_cell.angle_beta   90.00
_cell.angle_gamma   90.00
#
_symmetry.space_group_name_H-M   'P 1'
#
loop_
_entity.id
_entity.type
_entity.pdbx_description
1 polymer ?
#
loop_
_entity_poly.entity_id
_entity_poly.type
_entity_poly.pdbx_seq_one_letter_code
_entity_poly.pdbx_strand_id
1 'polypeptide(L)' 'MENNKGSIPLGVILCRDCHNELGVQETNRVQVFYSNCGSVHCKEKRLNSEYEQYLDGDNP' A
#
# COMPACT_ATOMS: atom_id res chain seq x y z
N MET A 1 2.81 -8.92 37.74
CA MET A 1 2.81 -7.87 36.69
C MET A 1 3.32 -8.52 35.42
N GLU A 2 2.40 -8.98 34.57
CA GLU A 2 2.72 -9.56 33.28
C GLU A 2 3.20 -8.43 32.36
N ASN A 3 4.51 -8.39 32.12
CA ASN A 3 5.09 -7.52 31.11
C ASN A 3 4.68 -8.06 29.74
N ASN A 4 3.46 -7.74 29.29
CA ASN A 4 3.09 -7.82 27.89
C ASN A 4 3.94 -6.79 27.13
N LYS A 5 5.18 -7.17 26.84
CA LYS A 5 6.01 -6.52 25.83
C LYS A 5 5.34 -6.83 24.50
N GLY A 6 4.27 -6.09 24.19
CA GLY A 6 3.65 -6.10 22.88
C GLY A 6 4.74 -5.72 21.90
N SER A 7 5.21 -6.70 21.13
CA SER A 7 6.12 -6.49 20.03
C SER A 7 5.42 -5.56 19.04
N ILE A 8 6.02 -4.38 18.81
CA ILE A 8 5.49 -3.42 17.86
C ILE A 8 5.72 -4.02 16.47
N PRO A 9 4.68 -4.31 15.68
CA PRO A 9 4.86 -4.82 14.34
C PRO A 9 5.51 -3.73 13.49
N LEU A 10 6.74 -3.98 13.03
CA LEU A 10 7.51 -3.06 12.20
C LEU A 10 7.29 -3.28 10.69
N GLY A 11 6.51 -4.31 10.31
CA GLY A 11 6.14 -4.58 8.93
C GLY A 11 4.73 -4.10 8.63
N VAL A 12 4.54 -3.45 7.48
CA VAL A 12 3.21 -3.13 6.93
C VAL A 12 3.05 -3.73 5.55
N ILE A 13 1.87 -4.29 5.27
CA ILE A 13 1.52 -4.86 3.98
C ILE A 13 0.52 -3.91 3.31
N LEU A 14 0.90 -3.38 2.15
CA LEU A 14 0.08 -2.47 1.36
C LEU A 14 -0.42 -3.15 0.09
N CYS A 15 -1.58 -2.72 -0.40
CA CYS A 15 -2.01 -3.09 -1.73
C CYS A 15 -1.12 -2.40 -2.77
N ARG A 16 -0.65 -3.16 -3.76
CA ARG A 16 0.18 -2.63 -4.85
C ARG A 16 -0.52 -1.56 -5.69
N ASP A 17 -1.85 -1.65 -5.85
CA ASP A 17 -2.57 -0.78 -6.78
C ASP A 17 -3.04 0.53 -6.15
N CYS A 18 -3.40 0.52 -4.87
CA CYS A 18 -3.97 1.69 -4.17
C CYS A 18 -3.24 2.08 -2.90
N HIS A 19 -2.15 1.40 -2.53
CA HIS A 19 -1.38 1.59 -1.30
C HIS A 19 -2.20 1.50 -0.01
N ASN A 20 -3.40 0.93 -0.08
CA ASN A 20 -4.23 0.72 1.10
C ASN A 20 -3.60 -0.34 2.01
N GLU A 21 -3.65 -0.12 3.33
CA GLU A 21 -3.16 -1.09 4.31
C GLU A 21 -4.01 -2.36 4.28
N LEU A 22 -3.35 -3.50 4.12
CA LEU A 22 -3.95 -4.83 4.17
C LEU A 22 -3.69 -5.51 5.51
N GLY A 23 -2.64 -5.11 6.21
CA GLY A 23 -2.31 -5.59 7.54
C GLY A 23 -0.88 -5.27 7.95
N VAL A 24 -0.52 -5.73 9.15
CA VAL A 24 0.81 -5.54 9.74
C VAL A 24 1.47 -6.89 10.02
N GLN A 25 2.80 -6.94 10.00
CA GLN A 25 3.59 -8.14 10.23
C GLN A 25 4.75 -7.85 11.19
N GLU A 26 5.05 -8.80 12.06
CA GLU A 26 6.25 -8.73 12.91
C GLU A 26 7.50 -8.88 12.05
N THR A 27 8.35 -7.87 12.12
CA THR A 27 9.65 -7.88 11.44
C THR A 27 10.69 -7.25 12.34
N ASN A 28 11.96 -7.62 12.13
CA ASN A 28 13.08 -7.10 12.93
C ASN A 28 13.47 -5.65 12.58
N ARG A 29 12.84 -5.04 11.57
CA ARG A 29 13.12 -3.68 11.08
C ARG A 29 11.93 -3.16 10.28
N VAL A 30 11.79 -1.84 10.18
CA VAL A 30 10.74 -1.19 9.39
C VAL A 30 10.77 -1.70 7.94
N GLN A 31 9.69 -2.36 7.52
CA GLN A 31 9.57 -2.94 6.18
C GLN A 31 8.17 -2.73 5.60
N VAL A 32 8.14 -2.47 4.30
CA VAL A 32 6.89 -2.35 3.53
C VAL A 32 6.83 -3.50 2.54
N PHE A 33 5.73 -4.26 2.58
CA PHE A 33 5.44 -5.35 1.67
C PHE A 33 4.30 -4.95 0.75
N TYR A 34 4.34 -5.41 -0.51
CA TYR A 34 3.29 -5.15 -1.47
C TYR A 34 2.61 -6.43 -1.91
N SER A 35 1.30 -6.52 -1.68
CA SER A 35 0.46 -7.63 -2.13
C SER A 35 -0.62 -7.16 -3.11
N ASN A 36 -1.15 -8.09 -3.90
CA ASN A 36 -2.29 -7.81 -4.76
C ASN A 36 -3.57 -7.93 -3.92
N CYS A 37 -4.32 -6.83 -3.76
CA CYS A 37 -5.54 -6.83 -2.94
C CYS A 37 -6.78 -7.33 -3.69
N GLY A 38 -6.69 -7.58 -5.01
CA GLY A 38 -7.82 -8.08 -5.81
C GLY A 38 -9.00 -7.11 -5.94
N SER A 39 -8.95 -5.94 -5.30
CA SER A 39 -10.00 -4.93 -5.35
C SER A 39 -10.04 -4.27 -6.72
N VAL A 40 -11.17 -4.43 -7.41
CA VAL A 40 -11.45 -3.78 -8.71
C VAL A 40 -11.29 -2.26 -8.58
N HIS A 41 -11.77 -1.70 -7.48
CA HIS A 41 -11.71 -0.26 -7.21
C HIS A 41 -10.26 0.26 -7.08
N CYS A 42 -9.36 -0.56 -6.54
CA CYS A 42 -7.94 -0.20 -6.47
C CYS A 42 -7.24 -0.25 -7.82
N LYS A 43 -7.65 -1.17 -8.72
CA LYS A 43 -7.12 -1.26 -10.09
C LYS A 43 -7.55 -0.06 -10.94
N GLU A 44 -8.80 0.38 -10.80
CA GLU A 44 -9.32 1.55 -11.50
C GLU A 44 -8.58 2.82 -11.09
N LYS A 45 -8.30 3.00 -9.80
CA LYS A 45 -7.58 4.17 -9.29
C LYS A 45 -6.17 4.30 -9.85
N ARG A 46 -5.47 3.18 -10.03
CA ARG A 46 -4.14 3.14 -10.66
C ARG A 46 -4.22 3.57 -12.13
N LEU A 47 -5.15 2.99 -12.89
CA LEU A 47 -5.37 3.33 -14.30
C LEU A 47 -5.73 4.80 -14.49
N ASN A 48 -6.56 5.36 -13.61
CA ASN A 48 -6.97 6.76 -13.72
C ASN A 48 -5.81 7.72 -13.45
N SER A 49 -4.97 7.41 -12.46
CA SER A 49 -3.78 8.22 -12.16
C SER A 49 -2.74 8.16 -13.29
N GLU A 50 -2.61 7.02 -13.98
CA GLU A 50 -1.74 6.92 -15.17
C GLU A 50 -2.34 7.71 -16.35
N TYR A 51 -3.67 7.73 -16.52
CA TYR A 51 -4.33 8.45 -17.61
C TYR A 51 -4.28 9.99 -17.44
N GLU A 52 -4.44 10.49 -16.22
CA GLU A 52 -4.35 11.94 -15.94
C GLU A 52 -2.93 12.48 -16.23
N GLN A 53 -1.88 11.69 -16.03
CA GLN A 53 -0.51 12.10 -16.38
C GLN A 53 -0.27 12.21 -17.89
N TYR A 54 -1.08 11.57 -18.73
CA TYR A 54 -0.98 11.70 -20.20
C TYR A 54 -1.72 12.93 -20.74
N LEU A 55 -2.66 13.50 -20.00
CA LEU A 55 -3.47 14.64 -20.46
C LEU A 55 -2.84 16.01 -20.15
N ASP A 56 -1.90 16.09 -19.22
CA ASP A 56 -1.10 17.30 -18.95
C ASP A 56 0.03 17.54 -19.98
N GLY A 57 0.18 16.66 -20.98
CA GLY A 57 1.26 16.69 -21.98
C GLY A 57 0.95 17.36 -23.32
N ASP A 58 -0.29 17.78 -23.58
CA ASP A 58 -0.71 18.35 -24.86
C ASP A 58 -1.32 19.75 -24.66
N ASN A 59 -0.46 20.73 -24.41
CA ASN A 59 -0.82 22.14 -24.55
C ASN A 59 -0.03 22.72 -25.73
N PRO A 60 -0.67 23.06 -26.87
CA PRO A 60 -0.03 23.66 -28.04
C PRO A 60 0.52 25.07 -27.78
#